data_AF-A0ABD1S021-F1
#
_entry.id   AF-A0ABD1S021-F1
#
_cell.length_a   1.000
_cell.length_b   1.000
_cell.length_c   1.000
_cell.angle_alpha   90.00
_cell.angle_beta   90.00
_cell.angle_gamma   90.00
#
_symmetry.space_group_name_H-M   'P 1'
#
loop_
_entity.id
_entity.type
_entity.pdbx_description
1 polymer ?
#
loop_
_entity_poly.entity_id
_entity_poly.type
_entity_poly.pdbx_seq_one_letter_code
_entity_poly.pdbx_strand_id
1 'polypeptide(L)'
;MDKFLKTVLFSCLLISVFGYSSYAQNCSEYKFSNNNNYTTCNSLPVLNSFLHWNYHQSNNSVDIAYRHTGVTSSDWVVWSLNPTRQGMDGAQCLVAFQNSSGIVSVYTSPVSGYYHSTARRAIEF
;
A
#
# COMPACT_ATOMS: atom_id res chain seq x y z
N MET A 1 32.59 -7.74 35.63
CA MET A 1 32.26 -7.61 34.19
C MET A 1 30.91 -8.25 33.86
N ASP A 2 30.54 -9.32 34.56
CA ASP A 2 29.34 -10.13 34.27
C ASP A 2 28.00 -9.46 34.57
N LYS A 3 27.95 -8.59 35.59
CA LYS A 3 26.74 -7.81 35.91
C LYS A 3 26.40 -6.81 34.80
N PHE A 4 27.42 -6.13 34.27
CA PHE A 4 27.24 -5.14 33.20
C PHE A 4 26.77 -5.80 31.90
N LEU A 5 27.37 -6.92 31.53
CA LEU A 5 26.97 -7.70 30.35
C LEU A 5 25.52 -8.19 30.46
N LYS A 6 25.10 -8.68 31.64
CA LYS A 6 23.71 -9.11 31.90
C LYS A 6 22.72 -7.95 31.82
N THR A 7 23.07 -6.77 32.33
CA THR A 7 22.22 -5.57 32.22
C THR A 7 22.07 -5.11 30.77
N VAL A 8 23.15 -5.15 29.98
CA VAL A 8 23.10 -4.80 28.54
C VAL A 8 22.25 -5.80 27.77
N LEU A 9 22.44 -7.10 27.97
CA LEU A 9 21.65 -8.14 27.29
C LEU A 9 20.16 -8.05 27.65
N PHE A 10 19.83 -7.77 28.91
CA PHE A 10 18.45 -7.56 29.35
C PHE A 10 17.83 -6.31 28.72
N SER A 11 18.59 -5.21 28.63
CA SER A 11 18.16 -3.99 27.95
C SER A 11 17.88 -4.21 26.45
N CYS A 12 18.76 -4.93 25.74
CA CYS A 12 18.56 -5.28 24.32
C CYS A 12 17.33 -6.18 24.09
N LEU A 13 17.07 -7.12 25.02
CA LEU A 13 15.86 -7.95 24.99
C LEU A 13 14.59 -7.12 25.20
N LEU A 14 14.60 -6.15 26.11
CA LEU A 14 13.44 -5.26 26.29
C LEU A 14 13.20 -4.37 25.06
N ILE A 15 14.26 -3.80 24.47
CA ILE A 15 14.13 -2.94 23.29
C ILE A 15 13.62 -3.73 22.07
N SER A 16 14.02 -5.00 21.91
CA SER A 16 13.52 -5.85 20.82
C SER A 16 12.06 -6.30 21.01
N VAL A 17 11.58 -6.47 22.25
CA VAL A 17 10.18 -6.85 22.52
C VAL A 17 9.22 -5.64 22.43
N PHE A 18 9.66 -4.45 22.86
CA PHE A 18 8.83 -3.23 22.83
C PHE A 18 9.05 -2.34 21.60
N GLY A 19 10.07 -2.60 20.79
CA GLY A 19 10.42 -1.81 19.59
C GLY A 19 9.55 -2.08 18.37
N TYR A 20 8.71 -3.13 18.40
CA TYR A 20 7.64 -3.28 17.42
C TYR A 20 6.51 -2.32 17.77
N SER A 21 6.67 -1.05 17.42
CA SER A 21 5.51 -0.19 17.23
C SER A 21 4.63 -0.87 16.19
N SER A 22 3.55 -1.48 16.65
CA SER A 22 2.47 -1.90 15.79
C SER A 22 1.93 -0.63 15.13
N TYR A 23 2.37 -0.35 13.90
CA TYR A 23 1.76 0.65 13.02
C TYR A 23 0.30 0.28 12.63
N ALA A 24 -0.32 -0.63 13.37
CA ALA A 24 -1.69 -1.11 13.20
C ALA A 24 -2.75 -0.15 13.76
N GLN A 25 -2.38 0.96 14.40
CA GLN A 25 -3.34 1.91 14.98
C GLN A 25 -4.21 2.64 13.95
N ASN A 26 -3.92 2.50 12.65
CA ASN A 26 -4.41 3.42 11.62
C ASN A 26 -5.25 2.72 10.52
N CYS A 27 -5.33 1.38 10.53
CA CYS A 27 -6.41 0.61 9.89
C CYS A 27 -7.70 0.78 10.71
N SER A 28 -8.18 2.02 10.78
CA SER A 28 -9.48 2.36 11.32
C SER A 28 -10.57 1.53 10.62
N GLU A 29 -11.73 1.35 11.25
CA GLU A 29 -12.91 0.68 10.70
C GLU A 29 -13.48 1.42 9.47
N TYR A 30 -12.68 1.56 8.41
CA TYR A 30 -13.10 2.17 7.18
C TYR A 30 -14.05 1.22 6.48
N LYS A 31 -15.32 1.61 6.45
CA LYS A 31 -16.36 0.88 5.75
C LYS A 31 -16.37 1.34 4.30
N PHE A 32 -15.96 0.45 3.40
CA PHE A 32 -16.12 0.68 1.98
C PHE A 32 -17.61 0.63 1.60
N SER A 33 -17.96 1.36 0.54
CA SER A 33 -19.29 1.27 -0.06
C SER A 33 -19.48 -0.05 -0.81
N ASN A 34 -20.71 -0.31 -1.26
CA ASN A 34 -21.08 -1.49 -2.07
C ASN A 34 -20.80 -2.85 -1.42
N ASN A 35 -20.79 -2.92 -0.08
CA ASN A 35 -20.50 -4.14 0.68
C ASN A 35 -19.12 -4.76 0.39
N ASN A 36 -18.16 -3.97 -0.11
CA ASN A 36 -16.79 -4.43 -0.21
C ASN A 36 -16.20 -4.56 1.20
N ASN A 37 -15.86 -5.77 1.61
CA ASN A 37 -15.29 -6.02 2.93
C ASN A 37 -13.91 -6.63 2.78
N TYR A 38 -12.92 -6.06 3.46
CA TYR A 38 -11.53 -6.53 3.44
C TYR A 38 -11.13 -6.97 4.84
N THR A 39 -10.74 -8.23 4.94
CA THR A 39 -10.34 -8.88 6.20
C THR A 39 -8.95 -8.47 6.67
N THR A 40 -8.09 -8.06 5.74
CA THR A 40 -6.73 -7.62 6.04
C THR A 40 -6.53 -6.17 5.65
N CYS A 41 -5.80 -5.44 6.48
CA CYS A 41 -5.40 -4.06 6.23
C CYS A 41 -3.96 -3.82 6.71
N ASN A 42 -3.18 -3.12 5.90
CA ASN A 42 -1.84 -2.65 6.23
C ASN A 42 -1.80 -1.12 6.15
N SER A 43 -1.41 -0.45 7.23
CA SER A 43 -1.02 0.95 7.16
C SER A 43 0.38 1.05 6.56
N LEU A 44 0.53 1.86 5.51
CA LEU A 44 1.81 2.05 4.84
C LEU A 44 2.61 3.18 5.51
N PRO A 45 3.95 3.14 5.45
CA PRO A 45 4.80 4.02 6.27
C PRO A 45 4.76 5.50 5.85
N VAL A 46 4.18 5.82 4.69
CA VAL A 46 4.20 7.16 4.11
C VAL A 46 2.84 7.52 3.50
N LEU A 47 2.66 8.81 3.22
CA LEU A 47 1.54 9.34 2.43
C LEU A 47 0.14 9.09 3.02
N ASN A 48 0.01 8.83 4.33
CA ASN A 48 -1.28 8.50 4.97
C ASN A 48 -2.06 7.46 4.14
N SER A 49 -1.36 6.39 3.76
CA SER A 49 -1.84 5.41 2.80
C SER A 49 -2.06 4.04 3.45
N PHE A 50 -3.00 3.29 2.89
CA PHE A 50 -3.52 2.05 3.46
C PHE A 50 -3.76 1.04 2.35
N LEU A 51 -3.39 -0.21 2.58
CA LEU A 51 -3.62 -1.32 1.67
C LEU A 51 -4.56 -2.33 2.32
N HIS A 52 -5.79 -2.40 1.83
CA HIS A 52 -6.80 -3.37 2.22
C HIS A 52 -6.84 -4.51 1.21
N TRP A 53 -6.93 -5.75 1.67
CA TRP A 53 -6.95 -6.89 0.75
C TRP A 53 -7.62 -8.14 1.34
N ASN A 54 -8.08 -9.01 0.42
CA ASN A 54 -8.48 -10.39 0.69
C ASN A 54 -7.76 -11.31 -0.28
N TYR A 55 -7.20 -12.40 0.21
CA TYR A 55 -6.65 -13.44 -0.65
C TYR A 55 -7.61 -14.62 -0.75
N HIS A 56 -7.89 -15.04 -1.97
CA HIS A 56 -8.77 -16.15 -2.29
C HIS A 56 -7.91 -17.34 -2.71
N GLN A 57 -7.62 -18.23 -1.77
CA GLN A 57 -6.74 -19.38 -2.03
C GLN A 57 -7.32 -20.34 -3.08
N SER A 58 -8.65 -20.41 -3.23
CA SER A 58 -9.33 -21.32 -4.15
C SER A 58 -9.02 -21.07 -5.62
N ASN A 59 -8.72 -19.83 -6.01
CA ASN A 59 -8.45 -19.42 -7.38
C ASN A 59 -7.16 -18.56 -7.48
N ASN A 60 -6.39 -18.49 -6.40
CA ASN A 60 -5.18 -17.69 -6.28
C ASN A 60 -5.37 -16.20 -6.64
N SER A 61 -6.57 -15.64 -6.45
CA SER A 61 -6.83 -14.23 -6.71
C SER A 61 -6.71 -13.38 -5.43
N VAL A 62 -6.49 -12.09 -5.61
CA VAL A 62 -6.45 -11.12 -4.52
C VAL A 62 -7.35 -9.94 -4.84
N ASP A 63 -8.25 -9.61 -3.93
CA ASP A 63 -8.99 -8.34 -3.98
C ASP A 63 -8.15 -7.30 -3.27
N ILE A 64 -7.96 -6.13 -3.88
CA ILE A 64 -7.13 -5.07 -3.33
C ILE A 64 -7.88 -3.74 -3.38
N ALA A 65 -7.81 -2.98 -2.29
CA ALA A 65 -8.16 -1.57 -2.25
C ALA A 65 -7.02 -0.76 -1.64
N TYR A 66 -6.42 0.10 -2.46
CA TYR A 66 -5.50 1.12 -1.99
C TYR A 66 -6.28 2.38 -1.62
N ARG A 67 -6.00 2.93 -0.43
CA ARG A 67 -6.66 4.12 0.09
C ARG A 67 -5.62 5.15 0.51
N HIS A 68 -5.81 6.39 0.09
CA HIS A 68 -5.01 7.54 0.49
C HIS A 68 -5.97 8.63 1.01
N THR A 69 -5.71 9.19 2.19
CA THR A 69 -6.55 10.25 2.76
C THR A 69 -5.98 11.63 2.47
N GLY A 70 -6.80 12.68 2.60
CA GLY A 70 -6.36 14.07 2.36
C GLY A 70 -6.10 14.41 0.89
N VAL A 71 -6.66 13.62 -0.05
CA VAL A 71 -6.57 13.85 -1.49
C VAL A 71 -7.61 14.91 -1.90
N THR A 72 -7.18 15.89 -2.67
CA THR A 72 -8.00 16.97 -3.22
C THR A 72 -8.25 16.78 -4.72
N SER A 73 -9.07 17.65 -5.32
CA SER A 73 -9.39 17.59 -6.75
C SER A 73 -8.20 17.88 -7.67
N SER A 74 -7.14 18.53 -7.17
CA SER A 74 -5.90 18.76 -7.91
C SER A 74 -4.91 17.61 -7.83
N ASP A 75 -5.19 16.59 -7.02
CA ASP A 75 -4.28 15.49 -6.77
C ASP A 75 -4.59 14.28 -7.67
N TRP A 76 -3.56 13.47 -7.88
CA TRP A 76 -3.65 12.16 -8.50
C TRP A 76 -2.96 11.15 -7.59
N VAL A 77 -3.48 9.94 -7.57
CA VAL A 77 -3.01 8.86 -6.70
C VAL A 77 -2.63 7.68 -7.57
N VAL A 78 -1.45 7.11 -7.30
CA VAL A 78 -0.98 5.90 -7.99
C VAL A 78 -0.55 4.87 -6.98
N TRP A 79 -0.98 3.64 -7.25
CA TRP A 79 -0.46 2.45 -6.61
C TRP A 79 -0.02 1.46 -7.68
N SER A 80 1.09 0.77 -7.45
CA SER A 80 1.72 -0.06 -8.47
C SER A 80 2.18 -1.40 -7.91
N LEU A 81 2.19 -2.41 -8.78
CA LEU A 81 2.78 -3.72 -8.51
C LEU A 81 3.98 -3.97 -9.44
N ASN A 82 5.07 -4.47 -8.88
CA ASN A 82 6.32 -4.78 -9.58
C ASN A 82 6.68 -6.27 -9.42
N PRO A 83 5.95 -7.19 -10.08
CA PRO A 83 6.09 -8.64 -9.84
C PRO A 83 7.43 -9.21 -10.31
N THR A 84 8.09 -8.57 -11.27
CA THR A 84 9.30 -9.10 -11.93
C THR A 84 10.60 -8.71 -11.23
N ARG A 85 10.67 -7.49 -10.67
CA ARG A 85 11.86 -6.96 -9.99
C ARG A 85 11.55 -5.80 -9.07
N GLN A 86 12.44 -5.54 -8.12
CA GLN A 86 12.38 -4.32 -7.30
C GLN A 86 12.65 -3.07 -8.14
N GLY A 87 11.80 -2.05 -8.00
CA GLY A 87 11.93 -0.77 -8.68
C GLY A 87 10.65 -0.33 -9.40
N MET A 88 10.64 0.91 -9.90
CA MET A 88 9.49 1.45 -10.63
C MET A 88 9.40 0.92 -12.06
N ASP A 89 10.53 0.73 -12.72
CA ASP A 89 10.56 0.32 -14.12
C ASP A 89 10.12 -1.15 -14.26
N GLY A 90 9.10 -1.37 -15.08
CA GLY A 90 8.39 -2.64 -15.22
C GLY A 90 7.20 -2.81 -14.28
N ALA A 91 6.87 -1.82 -13.44
CA ALA A 91 5.68 -1.86 -12.60
C ALA A 91 4.39 -1.62 -13.40
N GLN A 92 3.30 -2.25 -12.98
CA GLN A 92 1.95 -1.97 -13.47
C GLN A 92 1.24 -1.07 -12.47
N CYS A 93 0.77 0.08 -12.93
CA CYS A 93 0.11 1.11 -12.11
C CYS A 93 -1.40 1.06 -12.26
N LEU A 94 -2.09 1.31 -11.14
CA LEU A 94 -3.46 1.80 -11.10
C LEU A 94 -3.43 3.29 -10.74
N VAL A 95 -3.88 4.12 -11.67
CA VAL A 95 -3.91 5.58 -11.53
C VAL A 95 -5.34 6.04 -11.30
N ALA A 96 -5.56 6.85 -10.27
CA ALA A 96 -6.85 7.45 -9.95
C ALA A 96 -6.70 8.97 -9.79
N PHE A 97 -7.61 9.74 -10.38
CA PHE A 97 -7.65 11.19 -10.26
C PHE A 97 -9.08 11.71 -10.46
N GLN A 98 -9.37 12.92 -10.00
CA GLN A 98 -10.66 13.56 -10.27
C GLN A 98 -10.56 14.35 -11.59
N ASN A 99 -11.47 14.09 -12.53
CA ASN A 99 -11.52 14.86 -13.77
C ASN A 99 -12.16 16.25 -13.54
N SER A 100 -12.13 17.10 -14.57
CA SER A 100 -12.69 18.46 -14.51
C SER A 100 -14.19 18.52 -14.19
N SER A 101 -14.92 17.42 -14.37
CA SER A 101 -16.34 17.29 -14.03
C SER A 101 -16.58 16.81 -12.59
N GLY A 102 -15.52 16.62 -11.80
CA GLY A 102 -15.62 16.14 -10.43
C GLY A 102 -15.77 14.61 -10.31
N ILE A 103 -15.67 13.87 -11.42
CA ILE A 103 -15.82 12.40 -11.42
C ILE A 103 -14.45 11.76 -11.27
N VAL A 104 -14.33 10.78 -10.38
CA VAL A 104 -13.12 9.97 -10.23
C VAL A 104 -12.94 9.09 -11.47
N SER A 105 -11.84 9.29 -12.16
CA SER A 105 -11.42 8.49 -13.31
C SER A 105 -10.28 7.58 -12.89
N VAL A 106 -10.35 6.31 -13.30
CA VAL A 106 -9.35 5.29 -12.99
C VAL A 106 -8.89 4.64 -14.27
N TYR A 107 -7.58 4.44 -14.42
CA TYR A 107 -7.01 3.69 -15.52
C TYR A 107 -5.73 2.98 -15.09
N THR A 108 -5.34 1.99 -15.88
CA THR A 108 -4.14 1.20 -15.66
C THR A 108 -3.07 1.59 -16.67
N SER A 109 -1.81 1.58 -16.25
CA SER A 109 -0.68 2.03 -17.06
C SER A 109 0.60 1.29 -16.68
N PRO A 110 1.37 0.75 -17.63
CA PRO A 110 2.71 0.26 -17.34
C PRO A 110 3.66 1.42 -17.10
N VAL A 111 4.68 1.18 -16.28
CA VAL A 111 5.88 2.02 -16.16
C VAL A 111 6.96 1.37 -17.00
N SER A 112 7.38 2.02 -18.08
CA SER A 112 8.42 1.52 -18.98
C SER A 112 9.55 2.53 -19.10
N GLY A 113 10.67 2.22 -18.45
CA GLY A 113 11.78 3.14 -18.24
C GLY A 113 11.41 4.32 -17.33
N TYR A 114 12.32 5.29 -17.27
CA TYR A 114 12.11 6.57 -16.56
C TYR A 114 11.55 7.68 -17.46
N TYR A 115 11.21 7.33 -18.70
CA TYR A 115 10.61 8.24 -19.66
C TYR A 115 9.09 8.19 -19.53
N HIS A 116 8.44 9.35 -19.66
CA HIS A 116 7.00 9.49 -19.47
C HIS A 116 6.24 8.64 -20.52
N SER A 117 5.66 7.53 -20.07
CA SER A 117 4.77 6.70 -20.87
C SER A 117 3.36 6.82 -20.28
N THR A 118 2.51 7.65 -20.89
CA THR A 118 1.10 7.83 -20.56
C THR A 118 0.20 6.81 -21.27
N ALA A 119 0.72 5.63 -21.57
CA ALA A 119 -0.02 4.60 -22.29
C ALA A 119 -1.06 3.95 -21.37
N ARG A 120 -2.34 4.28 -21.57
CA ARG A 120 -3.45 3.54 -20.91
C ARG A 120 -3.50 2.12 -21.49
N ARG A 121 -3.31 1.11 -20.64
CA ARG A 121 -3.37 -0.30 -21.02
C ARG A 121 -3.97 -1.12 -19.88
N ALA A 122 -4.63 -2.23 -20.19
CA ALA A 122 -5.13 -3.16 -19.18
C ALA A 122 -3.99 -3.70 -18.31
N ILE A 123 -4.29 -4.12 -17.07
CA ILE A 123 -3.31 -4.82 -16.25
C ILE A 123 -3.07 -6.18 -16.88
N GLU A 124 -1.83 -6.42 -17.28
CA GLU A 124 -1.31 -7.71 -17.73
C GLU A 124 -0.24 -8.13 -16.72
N PHE A 125 -0.45 -9.27 -16.07
CA PHE A 125 0.52 -9.90 -15.16
C PHE A 125 1.19 -11.09 -15.86
#